data_AF-A0A0J7YMH1-F1
#
_entry.id   AF-A0A0J7YMH1-F1
#
_cell.length_a   1.000
_cell.length_b   1.000
_cell.length_c   1.000
_cell.angle_alpha   90.00
_cell.angle_beta   90.00
_cell.angle_gamma   90.00
#
_symmetry.space_group_name_H-M   'P 1'
#
loop_
_entity.id
_entity.type
_entity.pdbx_description
1 polymer ?
#
loop_
_entity_poly.entity_id
_entity_poly.type
_entity_poly.pdbx_seq_one_letter_code
_entity_poly.pdbx_strand_id
1 'polypeptide(L)'
;MSGCDYVDGLPGIGLKTALKYAREHSTPERILRAYCRKHPLPPDYHAKFKRALLTFQHQRVYDRSSGTLCHLSGVKTFEDDGEYLGAALSDDTIKNLVTGALNTKTLVAVPLDDPLPVEDVPAPAPTLRILSQPAGLKTFS
;
A
#
# COMPACT_ATOMS: atom_id res chain seq x y z
N MET A 1 -4.73 -3.99 -11.36
CA MET A 1 -5.81 -4.75 -12.03
C MET A 1 -6.73 -5.46 -11.05
N SER A 2 -6.20 -6.32 -10.16
CA SER A 2 -7.00 -6.96 -9.09
C SER A 2 -7.32 -6.04 -7.91
N GLY A 3 -6.80 -4.81 -7.94
CA GLY A 3 -6.85 -3.83 -6.85
C GLY A 3 -5.55 -3.81 -6.04
N CYS A 4 -5.19 -2.64 -5.57
CA CYS A 4 -4.17 -2.37 -4.54
C CYS A 4 -4.50 -1.04 -3.84
N ASP A 5 -3.68 -0.64 -2.87
CA ASP A 5 -3.90 0.60 -2.12
C ASP A 5 -3.83 1.88 -2.98
N TYR A 6 -3.20 1.81 -4.16
CA TYR A 6 -3.05 2.96 -5.08
C TYR A 6 -4.14 3.03 -6.17
N VAL A 7 -4.80 1.91 -6.48
CA VAL A 7 -5.82 1.86 -7.53
C VAL A 7 -6.78 0.70 -7.32
N ASP A 8 -8.07 0.98 -7.46
CA ASP A 8 -9.12 0.00 -7.32
C ASP A 8 -8.99 -1.17 -8.31
N GLY A 9 -9.55 -2.31 -7.90
CA GLY A 9 -9.70 -3.47 -8.77
C GLY A 9 -10.72 -3.21 -9.86
N LEU A 10 -10.47 -3.77 -11.05
CA LEU A 10 -11.46 -3.75 -12.11
C LEU A 10 -12.57 -4.79 -11.83
N PRO A 11 -13.84 -4.47 -12.11
CA PRO A 11 -14.94 -5.42 -11.98
C PRO A 11 -14.65 -6.74 -12.72
N GLY A 12 -14.87 -7.87 -12.04
CA GLY A 12 -14.63 -9.20 -12.60
C GLY A 12 -13.15 -9.62 -12.71
N ILE A 13 -12.21 -8.80 -12.21
CA ILE A 13 -10.78 -9.11 -12.24
C ILE A 13 -10.27 -9.43 -10.84
N GLY A 14 -10.12 -10.72 -10.54
CA GLY A 14 -9.35 -11.20 -9.40
C GLY A 14 -7.88 -11.48 -9.75
N LEU A 15 -7.08 -11.94 -8.78
CA LEU A 15 -5.65 -12.22 -8.95
C LEU A 15 -5.34 -13.18 -10.11
N LYS A 16 -6.09 -14.30 -10.22
CA LYS A 16 -5.90 -15.29 -11.31
C LYS A 16 -6.11 -14.66 -12.69
N THR A 17 -7.17 -13.86 -12.83
CA THR A 17 -7.51 -13.20 -14.09
C THR A 17 -6.51 -12.10 -14.41
N ALA A 18 -6.11 -11.29 -13.41
CA ALA A 18 -5.08 -10.27 -13.57
C ALA A 18 -3.75 -10.87 -14.05
N LEU A 19 -3.33 -12.00 -13.48
CA LEU A 19 -2.12 -12.72 -13.91
C LEU A 19 -2.24 -13.22 -15.35
N LYS A 20 -3.42 -13.72 -15.76
CA LYS A 20 -3.67 -14.11 -17.15
C LYS A 20 -3.49 -12.91 -18.11
N TYR A 21 -4.12 -11.78 -17.81
CA TYR A 21 -3.97 -10.55 -18.60
C TYR A 21 -2.50 -10.10 -18.70
N ALA A 22 -1.77 -10.13 -17.60
CA ALA A 22 -0.35 -9.75 -17.57
C ALA A 22 0.54 -10.70 -18.40
N ARG A 23 0.20 -11.99 -18.47
CA ARG A 23 0.92 -12.96 -19.31
C ARG A 23 0.61 -12.81 -20.79
N GLU A 24 -0.65 -12.54 -21.13
CA GLU A 24 -1.12 -12.45 -22.52
C GLU A 24 -0.81 -11.08 -23.17
N HIS A 25 -0.60 -10.04 -22.36
CA HIS A 25 -0.36 -8.68 -22.83
C HIS A 25 0.86 -8.07 -22.16
N SER A 26 1.89 -7.79 -22.96
CA SER A 26 3.21 -7.38 -22.47
C SER A 26 3.29 -5.98 -21.87
N THR A 27 2.27 -5.13 -22.06
CA THR A 27 2.29 -3.73 -21.57
C THR A 27 0.99 -3.36 -20.85
N PRO A 28 1.07 -2.45 -19.85
CA PRO A 28 -0.09 -1.88 -19.17
C PRO A 28 -1.20 -1.40 -20.11
N GLU A 29 -0.84 -0.71 -21.19
CA GLU A 29 -1.78 -0.14 -22.15
C GLU A 29 -2.49 -1.24 -22.95
N ARG A 30 -1.76 -2.31 -23.33
CA ARG A 30 -2.32 -3.47 -24.03
C ARG A 30 -3.26 -4.25 -23.13
N ILE A 31 -2.91 -4.40 -21.85
CA ILE A 31 -3.77 -5.00 -20.82
C ILE A 31 -5.09 -4.25 -20.71
N LEU A 32 -5.04 -2.92 -20.52
CA LEU A 32 -6.25 -2.09 -20.39
C LEU A 32 -7.09 -2.12 -21.67
N ARG A 33 -6.45 -2.00 -22.85
CA ARG A 33 -7.14 -2.09 -24.14
C ARG A 33 -7.86 -3.43 -24.32
N ALA A 34 -7.26 -4.53 -23.88
CA ALA A 34 -7.88 -5.85 -23.96
C ALA A 34 -9.10 -5.97 -23.04
N TYR A 35 -9.03 -5.39 -21.84
CA TYR A 35 -10.16 -5.31 -20.91
C TYR A 35 -11.32 -4.46 -21.48
N CYS A 36 -11.00 -3.28 -22.04
CA CYS A 36 -11.96 -2.34 -22.63
C CYS A 36 -12.86 -2.93 -23.72
N ARG A 37 -12.42 -4.02 -24.38
CA ARG A 37 -13.22 -4.68 -25.42
C ARG A 37 -14.51 -5.30 -24.91
N LYS A 38 -14.58 -5.59 -23.61
CA LYS A 38 -15.72 -6.27 -22.98
C LYS A 38 -16.40 -5.41 -21.90
N HIS A 39 -15.66 -4.52 -21.27
CA HIS A 39 -16.14 -3.72 -20.15
C HIS A 39 -15.65 -2.27 -20.28
N PRO A 40 -16.49 -1.26 -20.00
CA PRO A 40 -16.01 0.12 -19.91
C PRO A 40 -15.03 0.26 -18.74
N LEU A 41 -14.02 1.12 -18.89
CA LEU A 41 -13.16 1.49 -17.77
C LEU A 41 -13.85 2.54 -16.89
N PRO A 42 -13.60 2.52 -15.58
CA PRO A 42 -13.94 3.66 -14.73
C PRO A 42 -13.26 4.96 -15.21
N PRO A 43 -13.85 6.13 -14.91
CA PRO A 43 -13.21 7.42 -15.16
C PRO A 43 -11.80 7.47 -14.57
N ASP A 44 -10.87 8.07 -15.32
CA ASP A 44 -9.46 8.26 -14.95
C ASP A 44 -8.67 6.99 -14.61
N TYR A 45 -9.23 5.80 -14.85
CA TYR A 45 -8.56 4.54 -14.49
C TYR A 45 -7.20 4.41 -15.15
N HIS A 46 -7.06 4.86 -16.40
CA HIS A 46 -5.78 4.83 -17.12
C HIS A 46 -4.70 5.66 -16.39
N ALA A 47 -5.05 6.87 -15.94
CA ALA A 47 -4.13 7.75 -15.22
C ALA A 47 -3.79 7.19 -13.84
N LYS A 48 -4.80 6.71 -13.09
CA LYS A 48 -4.60 6.06 -11.77
C LYS A 48 -3.74 4.80 -11.90
N PHE A 49 -3.96 3.99 -12.92
CA PHE A 49 -3.17 2.78 -13.18
C PHE A 49 -1.72 3.11 -13.53
N LYS A 50 -1.46 4.12 -14.38
CA LYS A 50 -0.10 4.63 -14.65
C LYS A 50 0.57 5.11 -13.36
N ARG A 51 -0.13 5.93 -12.55
CA ARG A 51 0.38 6.42 -11.26
C ARG A 51 0.70 5.28 -10.29
N ALA A 52 -0.18 4.29 -10.15
CA ALA A 52 0.06 3.13 -9.29
C ALA A 52 1.32 2.37 -9.72
N LEU A 53 1.51 2.14 -11.02
CA LEU A 53 2.72 1.49 -11.54
C LEU A 53 3.99 2.32 -11.25
N LEU A 54 3.95 3.64 -11.47
CA LEU A 54 5.06 4.52 -11.14
C LEU A 54 5.35 4.54 -9.63
N THR A 55 4.31 4.48 -8.79
CA THR A 55 4.46 4.41 -7.33
C THR A 55 5.20 3.15 -6.90
N PHE A 56 4.81 1.98 -7.43
CA PHE A 56 5.53 0.73 -7.14
C PHE A 56 6.99 0.76 -7.60
N GLN A 57 7.29 1.42 -8.72
CA GLN A 57 8.65 1.44 -9.28
C GLN A 57 9.54 2.49 -8.63
N HIS A 58 8.96 3.61 -8.22
CA HIS A 58 9.69 4.84 -7.93
C HIS A 58 9.29 5.48 -6.61
N GLN A 59 8.62 4.80 -5.68
CA GLN A 59 8.37 5.38 -4.36
C GLN A 59 9.67 5.93 -3.74
N ARG A 60 9.58 7.07 -3.06
CA ARG A 60 10.71 7.65 -2.31
C ARG A 60 10.99 6.77 -1.09
N VAL A 61 12.26 6.45 -0.89
CA VAL A 61 12.78 5.61 0.19
C VAL A 61 13.98 6.28 0.83
N TYR A 62 14.22 5.98 2.10
CA TYR A 62 15.43 6.41 2.78
C TYR A 62 16.57 5.43 2.49
N ASP A 63 17.64 5.91 1.87
CA ASP A 63 18.86 5.12 1.70
C ASP A 63 19.76 5.31 2.93
N ARG A 64 19.93 4.22 3.69
CA ARG A 64 20.73 4.22 4.92
C ARG A 64 22.22 4.44 4.67
N SER A 65 22.73 4.08 3.49
CA SER A 65 24.15 4.22 3.18
C SER A 65 24.52 5.66 2.85
N SER A 66 23.69 6.36 2.07
CA SER A 66 23.88 7.78 1.77
C SER A 66 23.30 8.72 2.82
N GLY A 67 22.34 8.25 3.62
CA GLY A 67 21.62 9.07 4.60
C GLY A 67 20.65 10.08 3.96
N THR A 68 20.15 9.79 2.76
CA THR A 68 19.31 10.70 1.96
C THR A 68 18.04 10.02 1.46
N LEU A 69 17.05 10.81 1.05
CA LEU A 69 15.92 10.29 0.28
C LEU A 69 16.31 10.07 -1.17
N CYS A 70 15.95 8.90 -1.70
CA CYS A 70 16.09 8.58 -3.12
C CYS A 70 14.84 7.84 -3.62
N HIS A 71 14.70 7.69 -4.93
CA HIS A 71 13.64 6.84 -5.51
C HIS A 71 14.12 5.39 -5.63
N LEU A 72 13.21 4.43 -5.41
CA LEU A 72 13.53 3.00 -5.40
C LEU A 72 14.31 2.51 -6.64
N SER A 73 14.03 3.05 -7.83
CA SER A 73 14.73 2.68 -9.07
C SER A 73 15.94 3.56 -9.41
N GLY A 74 16.29 4.55 -8.58
CA GLY A 74 17.35 5.53 -8.85
C GLY A 74 17.01 6.63 -9.88
N VAL A 75 15.79 6.66 -10.42
CA VAL A 75 15.35 7.72 -11.34
C VAL A 75 15.21 9.04 -10.57
N LYS A 76 15.68 10.14 -11.17
CA LYS A 76 15.73 11.47 -10.53
C LYS A 76 14.72 12.48 -11.08
N THR A 77 14.17 12.24 -12.27
CA THR A 77 13.29 13.18 -12.98
C THR A 77 12.07 12.45 -13.49
N PHE A 78 10.90 13.07 -13.33
CA PHE A 78 9.62 12.57 -13.80
C PHE A 78 8.97 13.60 -14.72
N GLU A 79 7.98 13.18 -15.50
CA GLU A 79 7.21 14.08 -16.37
C GLU A 79 6.34 15.05 -15.56
N ASP A 80 5.96 14.65 -14.35
CA ASP A 80 5.17 15.42 -13.38
C ASP A 80 6.01 15.76 -12.12
N ASP A 81 5.38 16.41 -11.13
CA ASP A 81 6.02 16.77 -9.85
C ASP A 81 6.37 15.55 -8.96
N GLY A 82 5.89 14.36 -9.30
CA GLY A 82 6.09 13.13 -8.55
C GLY A 82 5.58 13.20 -7.11
N GLU A 83 4.62 14.07 -6.78
CA GLU A 83 4.14 14.26 -5.40
C GLU A 83 3.61 12.95 -4.80
N TYR A 84 2.92 12.16 -5.62
CA TYR A 84 2.36 10.84 -5.25
C TYR A 84 3.42 9.77 -4.96
N LEU A 85 4.70 10.03 -5.27
CA LEU A 85 5.82 9.15 -4.92
C LEU A 85 6.34 9.41 -3.49
N GLY A 86 5.78 10.40 -2.77
CA GLY A 86 6.12 10.78 -1.40
C GLY A 86 6.66 12.21 -1.31
N ALA A 87 6.58 12.89 -0.17
CA ALA A 87 7.11 14.26 -0.07
C ALA A 87 8.64 14.31 -0.20
N ALA A 88 9.16 15.34 -0.86
CA ALA A 88 10.57 15.70 -0.76
C ALA A 88 10.78 16.40 0.60
N LEU A 89 11.72 15.90 1.39
CA LEU A 89 12.05 16.42 2.72
C LEU A 89 13.53 16.79 2.76
N SER A 90 13.89 17.78 3.58
CA SER A 90 15.29 18.13 3.80
C SER A 90 16.04 17.02 4.53
N ASP A 91 17.35 16.92 4.30
CA ASP A 91 18.20 15.92 4.94
C ASP A 91 18.11 15.97 6.47
N ASP A 92 17.98 17.17 7.06
CA ASP A 92 17.84 17.33 8.51
C ASP A 92 16.49 16.80 9.02
N THR A 93 15.40 17.08 8.29
CA THR A 93 14.08 16.53 8.63
C THR A 93 14.11 15.00 8.55
N ILE A 94 14.75 14.46 7.52
CA ILE A 94 14.85 13.02 7.30
C ILE A 94 15.68 12.34 8.39
N LYS A 95 16.84 12.89 8.74
CA LYS A 95 17.65 12.37 9.84
C LYS A 95 16.84 12.30 11.12
N ASN A 96 16.14 13.38 11.47
CA ASN A 96 15.35 13.42 12.70
C ASN A 96 14.09 12.53 12.63
N LEU A 97 13.49 12.32 11.46
CA LEU A 97 12.37 11.40 11.28
C LEU A 97 12.82 9.94 11.41
N VAL A 98 13.95 9.58 10.81
CA VAL A 98 14.50 8.22 10.84
C VAL A 98 15.03 7.85 12.23
N THR A 99 15.58 8.79 12.99
CA THR A 99 16.01 8.55 14.38
C THR A 99 14.85 8.53 15.37
N GLY A 100 13.63 8.86 14.94
CA GLY A 100 12.46 8.95 15.82
C GLY A 100 12.41 10.25 16.64
N ALA A 101 13.28 11.22 16.37
CA ALA A 101 13.26 12.53 17.00
C ALA A 101 12.12 13.43 16.50
N LEU A 102 11.55 13.17 15.32
CA LEU A 102 10.33 13.84 14.83
C LEU A 102 9.14 12.88 14.75
N ASN A 103 7.95 13.40 15.07
CA ASN A 103 6.69 12.70 14.86
C ASN A 103 6.37 12.64 13.35
N THR A 104 5.98 11.46 12.86
CA THR A 104 5.75 11.21 11.42
C THR A 104 4.54 11.95 10.84
N LYS A 105 3.61 12.42 11.68
CA LYS A 105 2.40 13.14 11.26
C LYS A 105 2.56 14.65 11.40
N THR A 106 3.09 15.12 12.53
CA THR A 106 3.20 16.56 12.81
C THR A 106 4.53 17.17 12.41
N LEU A 107 5.57 16.35 12.20
CA LEU A 107 6.95 16.79 11.96
C LEU A 107 7.51 17.70 13.07
N VAL A 108 6.97 17.58 14.28
CA VAL A 108 7.44 18.25 15.49
C VAL A 108 8.32 17.29 16.30
N ALA A 109 9.26 17.85 17.06
CA ALA A 109 10.13 17.07 17.95
C ALA A 109 9.32 16.23 18.94
N VAL A 110 9.69 14.96 19.06
CA VAL A 110 9.17 14.06 20.09
C VAL A 110 10.00 14.27 21.35
N PRO A 111 9.41 14.67 22.49
CA PRO A 111 10.11 14.66 23.77
C PRO A 111 10.47 13.21 24.09
N LEU A 112 11.77 12.88 24.14
CA LEU A 112 12.23 11.52 24.45
C LEU A 112 12.19 11.22 25.96
N ASP A 113 12.07 12.25 26.79
CA ASP A 113 12.09 12.15 28.26
C ASP A 113 10.69 11.92 28.86
N ASP A 114 9.62 12.16 28.09
CA ASP A 114 8.25 11.90 28.55
C ASP A 114 7.85 10.46 28.18
N PRO A 115 7.31 9.67 29.12
CA PRO A 115 6.78 8.35 28.79
C PRO A 115 5.74 8.49 27.68
N LEU A 116 5.86 7.65 26.64
CA LEU A 116 4.95 7.66 25.50
C LEU A 116 3.50 7.72 26.02
N PRO A 117 2.65 8.58 25.46
CA PRO A 117 1.23 8.54 25.75
C PRO A 117 0.75 7.12 25.50
N VAL A 118 0.30 6.45 26.56
CA VAL A 118 -0.35 5.15 26.43
C VAL A 118 -1.68 5.46 25.76
N GLU A 119 -1.76 5.28 24.45
CA GLU A 119 -3.05 5.24 23.78
C GLU A 119 -3.89 4.18 24.50
N ASP A 120 -5.10 4.55 24.94
CA ASP A 120 -6.08 3.60 25.48
C ASP A 120 -6.43 2.62 24.37
N VAL A 121 -5.64 1.56 24.20
CA VAL A 121 -5.98 0.45 23.33
C VAL A 121 -7.23 -0.17 23.94
N PRO A 122 -8.40 -0.07 23.28
CA PRO A 122 -9.62 -0.65 23.84
C PRO A 122 -9.35 -2.13 24.08
N ALA A 123 -9.68 -2.59 25.30
CA ALA A 123 -9.47 -3.97 25.68
C ALA A 123 -10.02 -4.89 24.57
N PRO A 124 -9.28 -5.94 24.18
CA PRO A 124 -9.72 -6.83 23.13
C PRO A 124 -11.13 -7.33 23.46
N ALA A 125 -12.05 -7.18 22.50
CA ALA A 125 -13.43 -7.64 22.66
C ALA A 125 -13.41 -9.10 23.13
N PRO A 126 -14.26 -9.49 24.10
CA PRO A 126 -14.22 -10.83 24.66
C PRO A 126 -14.38 -11.85 23.53
N THR A 127 -13.35 -12.69 23.35
CA THR A 127 -13.38 -13.80 22.43
C THR A 127 -14.56 -14.69 22.80
N LEU A 128 -15.56 -14.76 21.90
CA LEU A 128 -16.72 -15.61 22.07
C LEU A 128 -16.24 -17.06 22.13
N ARG A 129 -16.14 -17.63 23.34
CA ARG A 129 -15.82 -19.05 23.52
C ARG A 129 -17.00 -19.85 22.95
N ILE A 130 -16.79 -20.45 21.79
CA ILE A 130 -17.71 -21.47 21.26
C ILE A 130 -17.69 -22.61 22.28
N LEU A 131 -18.78 -22.73 23.04
CA LEU A 131 -19.00 -23.87 23.93
C LEU A 131 -19.03 -25.11 23.06
N SER A 132 -18.02 -25.98 23.18
CA SER A 132 -18.06 -27.30 22.57
C SER A 132 -19.18 -28.09 23.22
N GLN A 133 -20.25 -28.34 22.49
CA GLN A 133 -21.28 -29.29 22.91
C GLN A 133 -20.68 -30.70 22.95
N PRO A 134 -20.93 -31.50 24.00
CA PRO A 134 -20.51 -32.90 24.00
C PRO A 134 -21.39 -33.69 23.03
N ALA A 135 -20.76 -34.37 22.07
CA ALA A 135 -21.43 -35.29 21.16
C ALA A 135 -21.95 -36.49 21.97
N GLY A 136 -23.26 -36.50 22.23
CA GLY A 136 -23.96 -37.64 22.81
C GLY A 136 -23.92 -38.83 21.87
N LEU A 137 -23.28 -39.90 22.33
CA LEU A 137 -23.27 -41.22 21.71
C LEU A 137 -24.69 -41.78 21.69
N LYS A 138 -25.32 -41.92 20.51
CA LYS A 138 -26.56 -42.68 20.35
C LYS A 138 -26.21 -44.08 19.85
N THR A 139 -26.40 -45.07 20.72
CA THR A 139 -26.46 -46.49 20.38
C THR A 139 -27.73 -46.76 19.59
N PHE A 140 -27.62 -47.41 18.43
CA PHE A 140 -28.75 -47.99 17.72
C PHE A 140 -28.89 -49.46 18.13
N SER A 141 -30.08 -49.83 18.60
CA SER A 141 -30.57 -51.22 18.66
C SER A 141 -31.24 -51.59 17.35
#